data_AF-A0A6C0JDV5-F1
#
_entry.id   AF-A0A6C0JDV5-F1
#
_cell.length_a   1.000
_cell.length_b   1.000
_cell.length_c   1.000
_cell.angle_alpha   90.00
_cell.angle_beta   90.00
_cell.angle_gamma   90.00
#
_symmetry.space_group_name_H-M   'P 1'
#
loop_
_entity.id
_entity.type
_entity.pdbx_description
1 polymer ?
#
loop_
_entity_poly.entity_id
_entity_poly.type
_entity_poly.pdbx_seq_one_letter_code
_entity_poly.pdbx_strand_id
1 'polypeptide(L)'
;MTSTRNNNAPAEYCLQQKTYTQANEYNEYIYACNCEAYDPALPVLGFNPTKMPWNTFANNPVDIESSLFGINSTNLVDPQKPVIPEIKKIQEKEFFKTKRLIMPERFVVSKYNRPFPIAQ
;
A
#
# COMPACT_ATOMS: atom_id res chain seq x y z
N MET A 1 -25.85 -40.72 -26.14
CA MET A 1 -25.14 -39.84 -25.19
C MET A 1 -24.10 -40.67 -24.47
N THR A 2 -22.88 -40.71 -25.00
CA THR A 2 -21.76 -41.45 -24.40
C THR A 2 -20.73 -40.41 -23.99
N SER A 3 -20.45 -40.31 -22.69
CA SER A 3 -19.33 -39.50 -22.20
C SER A 3 -18.04 -40.11 -22.73
N THR A 4 -17.33 -39.41 -23.62
CA THR A 4 -16.07 -39.88 -24.21
C THR A 4 -14.87 -39.69 -23.27
N ARG A 5 -15.08 -39.13 -22.07
CA ARG A 5 -14.02 -38.90 -21.09
C ARG A 5 -14.04 -39.95 -20.00
N ASN A 6 -12.91 -40.64 -19.82
CA ASN A 6 -12.68 -41.55 -18.70
C ASN A 6 -12.08 -40.78 -17.52
N ASN A 7 -12.89 -39.97 -16.84
CA ASN A 7 -12.44 -39.09 -15.75
C ASN A 7 -11.81 -39.85 -14.56
N ASN A 8 -12.04 -41.17 -14.46
CA ASN A 8 -11.50 -42.03 -13.40
C ASN A 8 -10.24 -42.79 -13.84
N ALA A 9 -9.75 -42.59 -15.06
CA ALA A 9 -8.46 -43.13 -15.45
C ALA A 9 -7.35 -42.45 -14.61
N PRO A 10 -6.35 -43.19 -14.12
CA PRO A 10 -5.32 -42.63 -13.24
C PRO A 10 -4.59 -41.44 -13.89
N ALA A 11 -4.31 -41.50 -15.19
CA ALA A 11 -3.65 -40.42 -15.92
C ALA A 11 -4.51 -39.14 -16.01
N GLU A 12 -5.80 -39.27 -16.32
CA GLU A 12 -6.74 -38.14 -16.42
C GLU A 12 -6.95 -37.48 -15.05
N TYR A 13 -7.09 -38.29 -14.00
CA TYR A 13 -7.21 -37.80 -12.63
C TYR A 13 -5.97 -37.04 -12.17
N CYS A 14 -4.76 -37.56 -12.47
CA CYS A 14 -3.51 -36.86 -12.20
C CYS A 14 -3.44 -35.50 -12.92
N LEU A 15 -3.87 -35.43 -14.19
CA LEU A 15 -3.88 -34.19 -14.96
C LEU A 15 -4.89 -33.18 -14.39
N GLN A 16 -6.07 -33.66 -13.98
CA GLN A 16 -7.08 -32.84 -13.32
C GLN A 16 -6.55 -32.24 -12.01
N GLN A 17 -5.96 -33.08 -11.13
CA GLN A 17 -5.35 -32.59 -9.89
C GLN A 17 -4.25 -31.55 -10.18
N LYS A 18 -3.36 -31.83 -11.14
CA LYS A 18 -2.31 -30.89 -11.55
C LYS A 18 -2.90 -29.55 -12.00
N THR A 19 -4.00 -29.57 -12.73
CA THR A 19 -4.68 -28.36 -13.20
C THR A 19 -5.22 -27.54 -12.02
N TYR A 20 -5.80 -28.20 -11.00
CA TYR A 20 -6.23 -27.53 -9.78
C TYR A 20 -5.07 -26.95 -8.98
N THR A 21 -3.96 -27.68 -8.85
CA THR A 21 -2.76 -27.19 -8.20
C THR A 21 -2.22 -25.94 -8.90
N GLN A 22 -2.10 -25.98 -10.23
CA GLN A 22 -1.63 -24.84 -11.02
C GLN A 22 -2.58 -23.64 -10.96
N ALA A 23 -3.89 -23.88 -10.93
CA ALA A 23 -4.87 -22.82 -10.76
C ALA A 23 -4.76 -22.16 -9.39
N ASN A 24 -4.56 -22.95 -8.32
CA ASN A 24 -4.33 -22.43 -6.98
C ASN A 24 -3.01 -21.65 -6.91
N GLU A 25 -1.91 -22.20 -7.45
CA GLU A 25 -0.61 -21.52 -7.52
C GLU A 25 -0.72 -20.15 -8.22
N TYR A 26 -1.50 -20.06 -9.29
CA TYR A 26 -1.74 -18.78 -9.98
C TYR A 26 -2.57 -17.80 -9.14
N ASN A 27 -3.63 -18.28 -8.48
CA ASN A 27 -4.52 -17.43 -7.69
C ASN A 27 -3.87 -16.97 -6.37
N GLU A 28 -3.03 -17.80 -5.76
CA GLU A 28 -2.32 -17.53 -4.51
C GLU A 28 -1.00 -16.77 -4.75
N TYR A 29 -0.65 -16.47 -6.00
CA TYR A 29 0.59 -15.81 -6.33
C TYR A 29 0.65 -14.38 -5.75
N ILE A 30 1.53 -14.20 -4.75
CA ILE A 30 1.63 -12.99 -3.92
C ILE A 30 2.01 -11.74 -4.73
N TYR A 31 2.70 -11.88 -5.87
CA TYR A 31 3.15 -10.74 -6.69
C TYR A 31 2.33 -10.59 -7.98
N ALA A 32 1.10 -11.11 -8.00
CA ALA A 32 0.18 -10.90 -9.11
C ALA A 32 -0.25 -9.41 -9.22
N CYS A 33 -0.91 -9.06 -10.32
CA CYS A 33 -1.31 -7.68 -10.66
C CYS A 33 -2.06 -6.93 -9.54
N ASN A 34 -2.83 -7.65 -8.72
CA ASN A 34 -3.65 -7.08 -7.65
C ASN A 34 -3.10 -7.34 -6.23
N CYS A 35 -1.89 -7.89 -6.12
CA CYS A 35 -1.34 -8.37 -4.86
C CYS A 35 -0.17 -7.49 -4.38
N GLU A 36 0.79 -8.05 -3.64
CA GLU A 36 1.90 -7.30 -3.05
C GLU A 36 2.92 -6.89 -4.11
N ALA A 37 3.58 -5.75 -3.89
CA ALA A 37 4.70 -5.32 -4.73
C ALA A 37 5.96 -6.10 -4.36
N TYR A 38 6.80 -6.42 -5.35
CA TYR A 38 8.12 -7.03 -5.10
C TYR A 38 8.99 -6.18 -4.18
N ASP A 39 8.88 -4.86 -4.32
CA ASP A 39 9.60 -3.88 -3.50
C ASP A 39 8.63 -2.77 -3.08
N PRO A 40 8.05 -2.85 -1.87
CA PRO A 40 7.15 -1.85 -1.36
C PRO A 40 7.93 -0.59 -0.98
N ALA A 41 7.83 0.45 -1.80
CA ALA A 41 8.45 1.75 -1.58
C ALA A 41 7.46 2.89 -1.84
N LEU A 42 7.63 4.00 -1.13
CA LEU A 42 6.87 5.21 -1.35
C LEU A 42 7.56 6.10 -2.41
N PRO A 43 6.84 6.62 -3.41
CA PRO A 43 7.38 7.65 -4.30
C PRO A 43 7.63 8.97 -3.55
N VAL A 44 8.74 9.64 -3.88
CA VAL A 44 9.10 10.93 -3.27
C VAL A 44 8.25 12.09 -3.80
N LEU A 45 7.99 12.16 -5.11
CA LEU A 45 7.34 13.33 -5.73
C LEU A 45 6.26 12.98 -6.75
N GLY A 46 5.08 13.57 -6.59
CA GLY A 46 4.08 13.77 -7.64
C GLY A 46 3.25 12.54 -8.02
N PHE A 47 3.48 11.41 -7.38
CA PHE A 47 2.71 10.19 -7.56
C PHE A 47 2.42 9.63 -6.17
N ASN A 48 1.17 9.23 -5.89
CA ASN A 48 0.83 8.43 -4.71
C ASN A 48 0.26 7.11 -5.23
N PRO A 49 0.87 5.95 -4.92
CA PRO A 49 0.36 4.68 -5.40
C PRO A 49 -1.00 4.45 -4.73
N THR A 50 -2.00 4.11 -5.53
CA THR A 50 -3.39 3.97 -5.07
C THR A 50 -3.63 2.71 -4.22
N LYS A 51 -2.68 1.78 -4.16
CA LYS A 51 -2.77 0.55 -3.37
C LYS A 51 -1.42 0.16 -2.77
N MET A 52 -1.41 -0.03 -1.46
CA MET A 52 -0.36 -0.77 -0.76
C MET A 52 -1.01 -1.95 -0.01
N PRO A 53 -0.30 -3.07 0.13
CA PRO A 53 -0.73 -4.15 1.01
C PRO A 53 -0.93 -3.68 2.45
N TRP A 54 -1.87 -4.29 3.14
CA TRP A 54 -2.27 -3.95 4.51
C TRP A 54 -1.13 -4.09 5.54
N ASN A 55 -0.12 -4.92 5.26
CA ASN A 55 1.02 -5.24 6.12
C ASN A 55 2.28 -4.38 5.88
N THR A 56 2.24 -3.41 4.97
CA THR A 56 3.45 -2.64 4.60
C THR A 56 3.88 -1.66 5.68
N PHE A 57 2.92 -1.02 6.35
CA PHE A 57 3.20 0.08 7.28
C PHE A 57 3.43 -0.37 8.73
N ALA A 58 3.05 -1.59 9.11
CA ALA A 58 3.20 -2.10 10.47
C ALA A 58 3.41 -3.62 10.52
N ASN A 59 3.97 -4.14 11.62
CA ASN A 59 4.00 -5.58 11.90
C ASN A 59 2.66 -6.10 12.43
N ASN A 60 1.91 -5.25 13.15
CA ASN A 60 0.62 -5.57 13.76
C ASN A 60 -0.57 -4.73 13.21
N PRO A 61 -0.74 -4.62 11.88
CA PRO A 61 -1.83 -3.83 11.30
C PRO A 61 -3.24 -4.29 11.71
N VAL A 62 -3.50 -5.61 11.87
CA VAL A 62 -4.83 -6.10 12.33
C VAL A 62 -5.20 -5.51 13.68
N ASP A 63 -4.27 -5.55 14.63
CA ASP A 63 -4.52 -5.10 16.01
C ASP A 63 -4.74 -3.60 16.05
N ILE A 64 -3.93 -2.85 15.28
CA ILE A 64 -4.07 -1.40 15.13
C ILE A 64 -5.43 -1.07 14.53
N GLU A 65 -5.80 -1.68 13.40
CA GLU A 65 -7.10 -1.45 12.75
C GLU A 65 -8.26 -1.82 13.67
N SER A 66 -8.20 -2.99 14.32
CA SER A 66 -9.24 -3.42 15.26
C SER A 66 -9.43 -2.42 16.40
N SER A 67 -8.34 -1.90 16.95
CA SER A 67 -8.37 -0.84 17.97
C SER A 67 -8.94 0.47 17.41
N LEU A 68 -8.58 0.86 16.19
CA LEU A 68 -9.09 2.09 15.55
C LEU A 68 -10.58 2.00 15.23
N PHE A 69 -11.07 0.82 14.85
CA PHE A 69 -12.49 0.54 14.67
C PHE A 69 -13.25 0.43 16.00
N GLY A 70 -12.56 0.42 17.14
CA GLY A 70 -13.17 0.29 18.47
C GLY A 70 -13.73 -1.11 18.74
N ILE A 71 -13.27 -2.13 18.01
CA ILE A 71 -13.68 -3.52 18.20
C ILE A 71 -13.27 -3.95 19.61
N ASN A 72 -14.20 -4.55 20.37
CA ASN A 72 -13.99 -5.01 21.75
C ASN A 72 -13.83 -3.89 22.81
N SER A 73 -14.11 -2.63 22.47
CA SER A 73 -14.03 -1.49 23.40
C SER A 73 -15.04 -1.55 24.56
N THR A 74 -16.17 -2.23 24.39
CA THR A 74 -17.24 -2.33 25.40
C THR A 74 -17.18 -3.62 26.24
N ASN A 75 -16.14 -4.44 26.10
CA ASN A 75 -16.04 -5.68 26.85
C ASN A 75 -15.61 -5.39 28.30
N LEU A 76 -16.52 -5.67 29.23
CA LEU A 76 -16.35 -5.44 30.66
C LEU A 76 -15.76 -6.64 31.42
N VAL A 77 -15.77 -7.83 30.79
CA VAL A 77 -15.24 -9.06 31.41
C VAL A 77 -13.74 -9.15 31.14
N ASP A 78 -13.34 -8.96 29.89
CA ASP A 78 -11.95 -8.93 29.45
C ASP A 78 -11.65 -7.59 28.75
N PRO A 79 -11.28 -6.55 29.52
CA PRO A 79 -10.97 -5.24 28.96
C PRO A 79 -9.85 -5.34 27.94
N GLN A 80 -10.06 -4.72 26.77
CA GLN A 80 -9.05 -4.68 25.73
C GLN A 80 -7.80 -3.94 26.23
N LYS A 81 -6.64 -4.59 26.10
CA LYS A 81 -5.35 -3.98 26.42
C LYS A 81 -5.03 -2.90 25.40
N PRO A 82 -4.31 -1.82 25.79
CA PRO A 82 -3.88 -0.81 24.84
C PRO A 82 -2.96 -1.44 23.79
N VAL A 83 -3.31 -1.24 22.51
CA VAL A 83 -2.52 -1.73 21.39
C VAL A 83 -1.33 -0.79 21.17
N ILE A 84 -0.12 -1.33 21.16
CA ILE A 84 1.12 -0.60 20.86
C ILE A 84 1.42 -0.79 19.37
N PRO A 85 1.40 0.28 18.55
CA PRO A 85 1.63 0.15 17.12
C PRO A 85 3.11 -0.13 16.81
N GLU A 86 3.37 -1.21 16.07
CA GLU A 86 4.71 -1.57 15.59
C GLU A 86 4.92 -1.08 14.15
N ILE A 87 5.27 0.20 14.01
CA ILE A 87 5.37 0.87 12.71
C ILE A 87 6.67 0.50 11.99
N LYS A 88 6.54 0.14 10.70
CA LYS A 88 7.66 -0.11 9.78
C LYS A 88 8.06 1.17 9.07
N LYS A 89 9.37 1.38 8.88
CA LYS A 89 9.86 2.45 8.02
C LYS A 89 9.98 1.95 6.58
N ILE A 90 9.15 2.48 5.70
CA ILE A 90 9.17 2.16 4.26
C ILE A 90 10.25 3.00 3.57
N GLN A 91 10.89 2.45 2.54
CA GLN A 91 11.87 3.17 1.74
C GLN A 91 11.19 4.13 0.78
N GLU A 92 11.84 5.26 0.51
CA GLU A 92 11.38 6.20 -0.50
C GLU A 92 12.19 6.01 -1.79
N LYS A 93 11.51 6.04 -2.94
CA LYS A 93 12.14 5.93 -4.27
C LYS A 93 11.81 7.12 -5.15
N GLU A 94 12.85 7.66 -5.77
CA GLU A 94 12.74 8.74 -6.74
C GLU A 94 12.52 8.16 -8.14
N PHE A 95 11.34 8.38 -8.71
CA PHE A 95 11.06 8.05 -10.11
C PHE A 95 11.51 9.15 -11.07
N PHE A 96 11.55 10.40 -10.59
CA PHE A 96 11.87 11.57 -11.39
C PHE A 96 12.96 12.37 -10.70
N LYS A 97 13.95 12.82 -11.48
CA LYS A 97 14.94 13.79 -11.00
C LYS A 97 14.27 15.16 -10.92
N THR A 98 14.19 15.71 -9.72
CA THR A 98 13.76 17.09 -9.52
C THR A 98 14.80 18.06 -10.07
N LYS A 99 14.34 19.11 -10.75
CA LYS A 99 15.21 20.23 -11.07
C LYS A 99 15.65 20.89 -9.76
N ARG A 100 16.91 21.35 -9.70
CA ARG A 100 17.40 22.07 -8.53
C ARG A 100 16.50 23.28 -8.28
N LEU A 101 15.97 23.39 -7.06
CA LEU A 101 15.23 24.56 -6.61
C LEU A 101 16.21 25.72 -6.51
N ILE A 102 16.12 26.70 -7.41
CA ILE A 102 16.86 27.95 -7.32
C ILE A 102 16.00 28.89 -6.49
N MET A 103 16.30 28.97 -5.19
CA MET A 103 15.64 29.95 -4.32
C MET A 103 16.08 31.36 -4.71
N PRO A 104 15.15 32.31 -4.91
CA PRO A 104 15.53 33.70 -5.11
C PRO A 104 16.22 34.23 -3.85
N GLU A 105 17.03 35.26 -4.03
CA GLU A 105 17.60 35.99 -2.90
C GLU A 105 16.46 36.52 -2.01
N ARG A 106 16.72 36.58 -0.70
CA ARG A 106 15.73 37.04 0.27
C ARG A 106 15.20 38.41 -0.15
N PHE A 107 13.90 38.51 -0.38
CA PHE A 107 13.27 39.77 -0.74
C PHE A 107 13.40 40.76 0.43
N VAL A 108 14.25 41.77 0.26
CA VAL A 108 14.39 42.89 1.19
C VAL A 108 13.60 44.06 0.62
N VAL A 109 12.49 44.42 1.28
CA VAL A 109 11.75 45.64 0.94
C VAL A 109 12.68 46.83 1.19
N SER A 110 12.99 47.57 0.12
CA SER A 110 13.75 48.81 0.23
C SER A 110 12.99 49.80 1.13
N LYS A 111 13.64 50.23 2.21
CA LYS A 111 13.12 51.29 3.10
C LYS A 111 13.03 52.66 2.40
N TYR A 112 13.67 52.80 1.24
CA TYR A 112 13.77 54.06 0.50
C TYR A 112 12.75 54.18 -0.63
N ASN A 113 12.08 53.09 -1.01
CA ASN A 113 11.07 53.11 -2.06
C ASN A 113 9.71 53.42 -1.45
N ARG A 114 9.21 54.63 -1.66
CA ARG A 114 7.85 55.03 -1.24
C ARG A 114 6.84 54.52 -2.27
N PRO A 115 5.69 53.95 -1.86
CA PRO A 115 4.60 53.66 -2.77
C PRO A 115 4.21 54.93 -3.54
N PHE A 116 3.95 54.79 -4.85
CA PHE A 116 3.49 55.89 -5.69
C PHE A 116 2.17 56.43 -5.12
N PRO A 117 2.07 57.73 -4.76
CA PRO A 117 0.85 58.28 -4.21
C PRO A 117 -0.23 58.27 -5.31
N ILE A 118 -1.27 57.47 -5.11
CA ILE A 118 -2.46 57.48 -5.96
C ILE A 118 -3.33 58.63 -5.44
N ALA A 119 -3.73 59.56 -6.32
CA ALA A 119 -4.70 60.58 -5.95
C ALA A 119 -6.03 59.91 -5.59
N GLN A 120 -6.53 60.16 -4.37
CA GLN A 120 -7.88 59.79 -3.94
C GLN A 120 -8.92 60.77 -4.49
#